data_AF-A0A5D4KH29-F1
#
_entry.id   AF-A0A5D4KH29-F1
#
_cell.length_a   1.000
_cell.length_b   1.000
_cell.length_c   1.000
_cell.angle_alpha   90.00
_cell.angle_beta   90.00
_cell.angle_gamma   90.00
#
_symmetry.space_group_name_H-M   'P 1'
#
loop_
_entity.id
_entity.type
_entity.pdbx_description
1 polymer ?
#
loop_
_entity_poly.entity_id
_entity_poly.type
_entity_poly.pdbx_seq_one_letter_code
_entity_poly.pdbx_strand_id
1 'polypeptide(L)'
;MNRTDTIHRLERLVMHLDAKCEGCETCDEIRRLRDRLENNNANNPKVQRILAKGRDMTKSDIEYLISKDVERNYIRKTLKMHNNEFIEMMVGWGFSKKRGDSEMAKLKEFTVEEYQNLKAQGLSDSKIAKRKGVTPPSIAQWKKDNGQVKDGAFGRPKLKAVSGDSTPTETKNPPQEKQQPNNELQELVGTLKRKLEVREMALKQKEEELELLKENTVPLSKYTELKTNYQESETDRIMNFERYQEVNEKYHHEHSLVINFDRELQNTQEQLRKVRDYNARCTKENEHLKALLVMYMGEGKE
;
A
#
# COMPACT_ATOMS: atom_id res chain seq x y z
N MET A 1 -0.52 -10.24 3.32
CA MET A 1 0.45 -11.17 3.93
C MET A 1 0.11 -11.32 5.39
N ASN A 2 -0.21 -12.54 5.83
CA ASN A 2 -0.51 -12.82 7.22
C ASN A 2 0.81 -12.80 8.02
N ARG A 3 0.76 -12.35 9.28
CA ARG A 3 1.94 -12.28 10.16
C ARG A 3 2.57 -13.67 10.33
N THR A 4 1.73 -14.69 10.38
CA THR A 4 2.12 -16.11 10.43
C THR A 4 2.87 -16.55 9.17
N ASP A 5 2.45 -16.09 7.98
CA ASP A 5 3.14 -16.42 6.71
C ASP A 5 4.53 -15.78 6.65
N THR A 6 4.68 -14.60 7.26
CA THR A 6 5.96 -13.89 7.31
C THR A 6 6.91 -14.56 8.30
N ILE A 7 6.39 -15.01 9.45
CA ILE A 7 7.15 -15.79 10.44
C ILE A 7 7.62 -17.11 9.83
N HIS A 8 6.75 -17.87 9.15
CA HIS A 8 7.13 -19.12 8.51
C HIS A 8 8.12 -18.95 7.36
N ARG A 9 8.06 -17.83 6.61
CA ARG A 9 9.10 -17.50 5.61
C ARG A 9 10.45 -17.19 6.26
N LEU A 10 10.47 -16.48 7.38
CA LEU A 10 11.69 -16.17 8.12
C LEU A 10 12.28 -17.42 8.79
N GLU A 11 11.45 -18.30 9.35
CA GLU A 11 11.88 -19.60 9.89
C GLU A 11 12.56 -20.45 8.81
N ARG A 12 11.99 -20.48 7.61
CA ARG A 12 12.52 -21.27 6.49
C ARG A 12 13.82 -20.72 5.89
N LEU A 13 13.96 -19.39 5.84
CA LEU A 13 15.22 -18.75 5.44
C LEU A 13 16.34 -18.98 6.47
N VAL A 14 16.00 -19.01 7.77
CA VAL A 14 16.98 -19.30 8.83
C VAL A 14 17.39 -20.77 8.83
N MET A 15 16.49 -21.71 8.56
CA MET A 15 16.83 -23.14 8.48
C MET A 15 17.77 -23.51 7.32
N HIS A 16 17.95 -22.65 6.31
CA HIS A 16 18.95 -22.84 5.25
C HIS A 16 20.29 -22.13 5.52
N LEU A 17 20.37 -21.30 6.56
CA LEU A 17 21.61 -20.69 7.05
C LEU A 17 22.26 -21.49 8.19
N ASP A 18 21.60 -22.54 8.70
CA ASP A 18 22.12 -23.44 9.73
C ASP A 18 23.19 -24.45 9.22
N ALA A 19 23.71 -24.24 8.00
CA ALA A 19 25.01 -24.78 7.62
C ALA A 19 26.13 -23.99 8.36
N LYS A 20 26.30 -24.31 9.65
CA LYS A 20 27.46 -23.94 10.51
C LYS A 20 27.88 -22.47 10.47
N CYS A 21 27.02 -21.54 10.86
CA CYS A 21 27.48 -20.23 11.28
C CYS A 21 27.67 -20.22 12.81
N GLU A 22 28.90 -20.47 13.27
CA GLU A 22 29.29 -20.33 14.68
C GLU A 22 29.39 -18.83 15.04
N GLY A 23 28.25 -18.22 15.40
CA GLY A 23 28.21 -16.95 16.15
C GLY A 23 28.70 -15.71 15.39
N CYS A 24 28.35 -15.54 14.11
CA CYS A 24 28.58 -14.23 13.48
C CYS A 24 27.61 -13.18 14.05
N GLU A 25 28.06 -11.91 14.06
CA GLU A 25 27.31 -10.76 14.59
C GLU A 25 25.91 -10.65 14.00
N THR A 26 25.76 -10.95 12.70
CA THR A 26 24.47 -10.97 12.00
C THR A 26 23.52 -12.06 12.51
N CYS A 27 24.03 -13.27 12.78
CA CYS A 27 23.22 -14.36 13.32
C CYS A 27 22.78 -14.10 14.76
N ASP A 28 23.64 -13.48 15.57
CA ASP A 28 23.30 -13.05 16.92
C ASP A 28 22.29 -11.90 16.91
N GLU A 29 22.38 -10.97 15.95
CA GLU A 29 21.38 -9.92 15.77
C GLU A 29 20.04 -10.50 15.30
N ILE A 30 20.04 -11.44 14.35
CA ILE A 30 18.82 -12.16 13.93
C ILE A 30 18.23 -12.93 15.12
N ARG A 31 19.05 -13.57 15.97
CA ARG A 31 18.58 -14.26 17.17
C ARG A 31 17.99 -13.28 18.19
N ARG A 32 18.63 -12.13 18.44
CA ARG A 32 18.08 -11.07 19.30
C ARG A 32 16.78 -10.50 18.76
N LEU A 33 16.66 -10.31 17.43
CA LEU A 33 15.43 -9.87 16.79
C LEU A 33 14.34 -10.94 16.87
N ARG A 34 14.69 -12.21 16.69
CA ARG A 34 13.79 -13.35 16.89
C ARG A 34 13.32 -13.41 18.33
N ASP A 35 14.21 -13.33 19.31
CA ASP A 35 13.86 -13.31 20.74
C ASP A 35 12.98 -12.10 21.07
N ARG A 36 13.20 -10.93 20.48
CA ARG A 36 12.31 -9.75 20.63
C ARG A 36 10.95 -9.94 19.97
N LEU A 37 10.88 -10.70 18.87
CA LEU A 37 9.65 -11.01 18.14
C LEU A 37 8.88 -12.20 18.74
N GLU A 38 9.56 -13.19 19.33
CA GLU A 38 8.99 -14.37 19.98
C GLU A 38 8.61 -14.06 21.43
N ASN A 39 9.40 -13.23 22.14
CA ASN A 39 8.97 -12.54 23.36
C ASN A 39 8.01 -11.38 23.05
N ASN A 40 7.08 -11.59 22.10
CA ASN A 40 5.91 -10.75 21.96
C ASN A 40 5.29 -10.57 23.36
N ASN A 41 5.11 -9.31 23.77
CA ASN A 41 4.52 -8.93 25.05
C ASN A 41 3.17 -9.62 25.35
N ALA A 42 2.53 -10.28 24.38
CA ALA A 42 1.39 -11.17 24.57
C ALA A 42 1.62 -12.30 25.60
N ASN A 43 2.85 -12.78 25.77
CA ASN A 43 3.20 -13.79 26.77
C ASN A 43 3.58 -13.20 28.14
N ASN A 44 3.59 -11.87 28.28
CA ASN A 44 3.82 -11.23 29.56
C ASN A 44 2.65 -11.55 30.51
N PRO A 45 2.88 -12.09 31.72
CA PRO A 45 1.81 -12.44 32.66
C PRO A 45 0.89 -11.27 33.03
N LYS A 46 1.40 -10.03 32.98
CA LYS A 46 0.59 -8.83 33.20
C LYS A 46 -0.30 -8.52 31.99
N VAL A 47 0.22 -8.68 30.77
CA VAL A 47 -0.57 -8.52 29.53
C VAL A 47 -1.67 -9.56 29.47
N GLN A 48 -1.38 -10.83 29.77
CA GLN A 48 -2.39 -11.89 29.83
C GLN A 48 -3.48 -11.60 30.87
N ARG A 49 -3.11 -11.14 32.07
CA ARG A 49 -4.08 -10.73 33.10
C ARG A 49 -4.98 -9.58 32.65
N ILE A 50 -4.43 -8.61 31.93
CA ILE A 50 -5.22 -7.50 31.39
C ILE A 50 -6.16 -7.98 30.28
N LEU A 51 -5.65 -8.79 29.35
CA LEU A 51 -6.45 -9.36 28.26
C LEU A 51 -7.58 -10.25 28.79
N ALA A 52 -7.34 -10.99 29.88
CA ALA A 52 -8.36 -11.83 30.52
C ALA A 52 -9.59 -11.04 31.03
N LYS A 53 -9.46 -9.72 31.26
CA LYS A 53 -10.59 -8.85 31.64
C LYS A 53 -11.64 -8.73 30.51
N GLY A 54 -11.27 -8.97 29.25
CA GLY A 54 -12.21 -8.87 28.13
C GLY A 54 -12.88 -7.49 28.07
N ARG A 55 -14.21 -7.45 28.11
CA ARG A 55 -15.01 -6.21 28.03
C ARG A 55 -14.83 -5.26 29.22
N ASP A 56 -14.31 -5.76 30.34
CA ASP A 56 -14.09 -4.96 31.55
C ASP A 56 -12.74 -4.21 31.53
N MET A 57 -12.04 -4.22 30.38
CA MET A 57 -10.80 -3.45 30.22
C MET A 57 -11.06 -1.94 30.27
N THR A 58 -10.27 -1.26 31.09
CA THR A 58 -10.30 0.20 31.21
C THR A 58 -9.48 0.89 30.12
N LYS A 59 -9.64 2.21 29.96
CA LYS A 59 -8.79 3.01 29.05
C LYS A 59 -7.30 2.81 29.33
N SER A 60 -6.89 2.82 30.61
CA SER A 60 -5.51 2.60 31.03
C SER A 60 -4.99 1.18 30.73
N ASP A 61 -5.87 0.18 30.78
CA ASP A 61 -5.52 -1.19 30.38
C ASP A 61 -5.18 -1.24 28.88
N ILE A 62 -6.01 -0.62 28.04
CA ILE A 62 -5.78 -0.55 26.59
C ILE A 62 -4.52 0.27 26.26
N GLU A 63 -4.31 1.39 26.94
CA GLU A 63 -3.10 2.20 26.81
C GLU A 63 -1.84 1.40 27.13
N TYR A 64 -1.88 0.64 28.24
CA TYR A 64 -0.78 -0.24 28.62
C TYR A 64 -0.52 -1.30 27.55
N LEU A 65 -1.55 -1.95 27.01
CA LEU A 65 -1.41 -2.95 25.95
C LEU A 65 -0.78 -2.35 24.68
N ILE A 66 -1.17 -1.15 24.29
CA ILE A 66 -0.59 -0.44 23.14
C ILE A 66 0.87 -0.07 23.40
N SER A 67 1.21 0.41 24.60
CA SER A 67 2.59 0.72 25.00
C SER A 67 3.52 -0.50 24.99
N LYS A 68 2.92 -1.69 25.02
CA LYS A 68 3.60 -2.99 24.93
C LYS A 68 3.47 -3.59 23.53
N ASP A 69 3.15 -2.79 22.52
CA ASP A 69 3.06 -3.22 21.11
C ASP A 69 2.11 -4.41 20.89
N VAL A 70 1.08 -4.55 21.73
CA VAL A 70 0.04 -5.56 21.53
C VAL A 70 -0.83 -5.12 20.35
N GLU A 71 -1.03 -6.04 19.40
CA GLU A 71 -1.73 -5.73 18.16
C GLU A 71 -3.18 -5.31 18.41
N ARG A 72 -3.59 -4.16 17.86
CA ARG A 72 -4.95 -3.61 18.06
C ARG A 72 -6.06 -4.57 17.64
N ASN A 73 -5.84 -5.36 16.60
CA ASN A 73 -6.79 -6.37 16.15
C ASN A 73 -6.94 -7.50 17.17
N TYR A 74 -5.87 -7.86 17.88
CA TYR A 74 -5.91 -8.83 18.96
C TYR A 74 -6.68 -8.28 20.16
N ILE A 75 -6.39 -7.04 20.58
CA ILE A 75 -7.15 -6.33 21.63
C ILE A 75 -8.66 -6.30 21.30
N ARG A 76 -9.01 -5.95 20.06
CA ARG A 76 -10.39 -5.93 19.57
C ARG A 76 -11.07 -7.29 19.68
N LYS A 77 -10.39 -8.37 19.26
CA LYS A 77 -10.91 -9.74 19.36
C LYS A 77 -11.16 -10.13 20.82
N THR A 78 -10.25 -9.76 21.72
CA THR A 78 -10.38 -10.00 23.17
C THR A 78 -11.57 -9.27 23.78
N LEU A 79 -11.83 -8.02 23.36
CA LEU A 79 -13.01 -7.26 23.76
C LEU A 79 -14.33 -7.82 23.19
N LYS A 80 -14.27 -8.72 22.19
CA LYS A 80 -15.44 -9.23 21.45
C LYS A 80 -16.32 -8.09 20.92
N MET A 81 -15.67 -7.05 20.39
CA MET A 81 -16.32 -5.88 19.80
C MET A 81 -16.27 -5.93 18.27
N HIS A 82 -17.28 -5.32 17.65
CA HIS A 82 -17.28 -5.13 16.21
C HIS A 82 -16.21 -4.09 15.81
N ASN A 83 -15.72 -4.17 14.57
CA ASN A 83 -14.61 -3.32 14.12
C ASN A 83 -14.94 -1.82 14.20
N ASN A 84 -16.16 -1.43 13.83
CA ASN A 84 -16.58 -0.02 13.83
C ASN A 84 -16.66 0.53 15.27
N GLU A 85 -17.28 -0.22 16.17
CA GLU A 85 -17.41 0.13 17.59
C GLU A 85 -16.02 0.28 18.26
N PHE A 86 -15.09 -0.62 17.93
CA PHE A 86 -13.72 -0.53 18.43
C PHE A 86 -12.98 0.69 17.89
N ILE A 87 -13.13 1.02 16.60
CA ILE A 87 -12.52 2.23 16.01
C ILE A 87 -13.08 3.50 16.67
N GLU A 88 -14.39 3.58 16.86
CA GLU A 88 -15.04 4.73 17.51
C GLU A 88 -14.54 4.92 18.94
N MET A 89 -14.46 3.83 19.72
CA MET A 89 -13.90 3.84 21.06
C MET A 89 -12.43 4.31 21.06
N MET A 90 -11.60 3.78 20.16
CA MET A 90 -10.18 4.14 20.05
C MET A 90 -9.98 5.62 19.68
N VAL A 91 -10.86 6.17 18.83
CA VAL A 91 -10.85 7.60 18.49
C VAL A 91 -11.32 8.43 19.68
N GLY A 92 -12.42 8.05 20.33
CA GLY A 92 -12.97 8.76 21.49
C GLY A 92 -11.98 8.82 22.66
N TRP A 93 -11.12 7.82 22.79
CA TRP A 93 -10.07 7.79 23.81
C TRP A 93 -8.76 8.48 23.41
N GLY A 94 -8.64 8.95 22.16
CA GLY A 94 -7.48 9.66 21.65
C GLY A 94 -6.33 8.77 21.15
N PHE A 95 -6.54 7.45 21.05
CA PHE A 95 -5.53 6.51 20.56
C PHE A 95 -5.42 6.46 19.04
N SER A 96 -6.35 7.07 18.31
CA SER A 96 -6.34 7.13 16.84
C SER A 96 -6.98 8.42 16.34
N LYS A 97 -6.43 8.98 15.26
CA LYS A 97 -7.07 10.07 14.52
C LYS A 97 -8.16 9.47 13.61
N LYS A 98 -9.32 10.12 13.51
CA LYS A 98 -10.36 9.72 12.56
C LYS A 98 -9.77 9.78 11.13
N ARG A 99 -9.92 8.71 10.36
CA ARG A 99 -9.56 8.71 8.93
C ARG A 99 -10.41 9.79 8.25
N GLY A 100 -9.77 10.81 7.68
CA GLY A 100 -10.42 11.94 7.02
C GLY A 100 -10.12 13.30 7.64
N ASP A 101 -9.81 13.38 8.94
CA ASP A 101 -9.64 14.68 9.61
C ASP A 101 -8.43 15.46 9.07
N SER A 102 -7.34 14.77 8.69
CA SER A 102 -6.16 15.44 8.12
C SER A 102 -6.35 15.85 6.66
N GLU A 103 -7.23 15.17 5.90
CA GLU A 103 -7.53 15.54 4.51
C GLU A 103 -8.54 16.68 4.46
N MET A 104 -9.57 16.63 5.30
CA MET A 104 -10.56 17.71 5.41
C MET A 104 -9.94 18.99 5.99
N ALA A 105 -8.95 18.89 6.88
CA ALA A 105 -8.19 20.05 7.34
C ALA A 105 -7.48 20.77 6.18
N LYS A 106 -6.93 20.03 5.20
CA LYS A 106 -6.30 20.62 3.99
C LYS A 106 -7.32 21.24 3.03
N LEU A 107 -8.60 20.87 3.15
CA LEU A 107 -9.70 21.41 2.35
C LEU A 107 -10.46 22.54 3.04
N LYS A 108 -10.14 22.87 4.31
CA LYS A 108 -10.74 24.02 5.00
C LYS A 108 -10.40 25.35 4.34
N GLU A 109 -9.21 25.46 3.75
CA GLU A 109 -8.76 26.64 3.01
C GLU A 109 -9.13 26.57 1.52
N PHE A 110 -9.70 25.46 1.06
CA PHE A 110 -10.08 25.30 -0.33
C PHE A 110 -11.43 25.95 -0.59
N THR A 111 -11.45 27.02 -1.39
CA THR A 111 -12.66 27.81 -1.66
C THR A 111 -13.36 27.38 -2.96
N VAL A 112 -14.64 27.74 -3.08
CA VAL A 112 -15.45 27.51 -4.29
C VAL A 112 -14.83 28.18 -5.53
N GLU A 113 -14.37 29.41 -5.38
CA GLU A 113 -13.73 30.19 -6.45
C GLU A 113 -12.44 29.53 -6.93
N GLU A 114 -11.62 29.04 -6.00
CA GLU A 114 -10.39 28.34 -6.34
C GLU A 114 -10.68 27.06 -7.13
N TYR A 115 -11.68 26.29 -6.72
CA TYR A 115 -12.15 25.12 -7.46
C TYR A 115 -12.62 25.49 -8.89
N GLN A 116 -13.43 26.54 -9.03
CA GLN A 116 -13.94 26.98 -10.34
C GLN A 116 -12.81 27.45 -11.27
N ASN A 117 -11.82 28.17 -10.74
CA ASN A 117 -10.64 28.58 -11.50
C ASN A 117 -9.84 27.37 -12.01
N LEU A 118 -9.65 26.34 -11.18
CA LEU A 118 -8.99 25.10 -11.59
C LEU A 118 -9.82 24.32 -12.64
N LYS A 119 -11.15 24.37 -12.56
CA LYS A 119 -12.04 23.79 -13.59
C LYS A 119 -11.98 24.57 -14.90
N ALA A 120 -11.91 25.90 -14.86
CA ALA A 120 -11.76 26.75 -16.04
C ALA A 120 -10.41 26.50 -16.76
N GLN A 121 -9.37 26.12 -16.01
CA GLN A 121 -8.09 25.65 -16.55
C GLN A 121 -8.15 24.23 -17.15
N GLY A 122 -9.32 23.58 -17.17
CA GLY A 122 -9.51 22.25 -17.73
C GLY A 122 -9.00 21.10 -16.85
N LEU A 123 -8.73 21.33 -15.56
CA LEU A 123 -8.33 20.25 -14.66
C LEU A 123 -9.52 19.35 -14.32
N SER A 124 -9.29 18.04 -14.36
CA SER A 124 -10.23 17.05 -13.84
C SER A 124 -10.16 17.00 -12.32
N ASP A 125 -11.23 16.56 -11.67
CA ASP A 125 -11.33 16.46 -10.20
C ASP A 125 -10.20 15.59 -9.62
N SER A 126 -9.75 14.57 -10.35
CA SER A 126 -8.59 13.74 -9.99
C SER A 126 -7.27 14.53 -10.01
N LYS A 127 -7.06 15.42 -10.99
CA LYS A 127 -5.90 16.32 -11.04
C LYS A 127 -5.98 17.39 -9.94
N ILE A 128 -7.17 17.89 -9.64
CA ILE A 128 -7.40 18.84 -8.55
C ILE A 128 -7.10 18.19 -7.19
N ALA A 129 -7.57 16.96 -6.96
CA ALA A 129 -7.29 16.19 -5.77
C ALA A 129 -5.78 16.00 -5.55
N LYS A 130 -5.06 15.60 -6.62
CA LYS A 130 -3.61 15.46 -6.59
C LYS A 130 -2.90 16.79 -6.29
N ARG A 131 -3.34 17.91 -6.89
CA ARG A 131 -2.78 19.24 -6.66
C ARG A 131 -2.99 19.74 -5.23
N LYS A 132 -4.12 19.36 -4.61
CA LYS A 132 -4.45 19.71 -3.22
C LYS A 132 -3.98 18.69 -2.19
N GLY A 133 -3.30 17.62 -2.61
CA GLY A 133 -2.77 16.59 -1.71
C GLY A 133 -3.88 15.85 -0.94
N VAL A 134 -5.04 15.66 -1.57
CA VAL A 134 -6.21 14.95 -1.04
C VAL A 134 -6.66 13.86 -2.00
N THR A 135 -7.55 12.98 -1.53
CA THR A 135 -8.10 11.92 -2.37
C THR A 135 -9.29 12.42 -3.21
N PRO A 136 -9.56 11.82 -4.38
CA PRO A 136 -10.74 12.17 -5.20
C PRO A 136 -12.09 12.08 -4.46
N PRO A 137 -12.32 11.11 -3.54
CA PRO A 137 -13.51 11.10 -2.69
C PRO A 137 -13.63 12.34 -1.79
N SER A 138 -12.52 12.86 -1.27
CA SER A 138 -12.51 14.07 -0.44
C SER A 138 -12.94 15.31 -1.23
N ILE A 139 -12.54 15.44 -2.50
CA ILE A 139 -13.06 16.49 -3.41
C ILE A 139 -14.56 16.28 -3.69
N ALA A 140 -15.00 15.03 -3.88
CA ALA A 140 -16.41 14.72 -4.09
C ALA A 140 -17.28 15.11 -2.89
N GLN A 141 -16.80 14.86 -1.68
CA GLN A 141 -17.48 15.23 -0.44
C GLN A 141 -17.45 16.76 -0.24
N TRP A 142 -16.30 17.40 -0.42
CA TRP A 142 -16.19 18.87 -0.34
C TRP A 142 -17.15 19.58 -1.31
N LYS A 143 -17.37 19.04 -2.52
CA LYS A 143 -18.36 19.58 -3.47
C LYS A 143 -19.80 19.49 -2.96
N LYS A 144 -20.15 18.41 -2.23
CA LYS A 144 -21.47 18.28 -1.60
C LYS A 144 -21.63 19.30 -0.48
N ASP A 145 -20.59 19.44 0.35
CA ASP A 145 -20.58 20.34 1.49
C ASP A 145 -20.62 21.83 1.05
N ASN A 146 -20.10 22.15 -0.14
CA ASN A 146 -20.07 23.50 -0.71
C ASN A 146 -21.09 23.73 -1.86
N GLY A 147 -22.08 22.84 -2.02
CA GLY A 147 -23.19 23.04 -2.97
C GLY A 147 -22.79 23.06 -4.47
N GLN A 148 -21.63 22.51 -4.84
CA GLN A 148 -21.11 22.48 -6.22
C GLN A 148 -21.60 21.26 -7.03
N VAL A 149 -22.59 20.52 -6.56
CA VAL A 149 -23.16 19.39 -7.29
C VAL A 149 -24.40 19.86 -8.04
N LYS A 150 -24.28 20.01 -9.37
CA LYS A 150 -25.45 19.90 -10.25
C LYS A 150 -25.73 18.42 -10.41
N ASP A 151 -26.90 17.98 -9.95
CA ASP A 151 -27.35 16.60 -10.14
C ASP A 151 -27.37 16.25 -11.64
N GLY A 152 -26.66 15.18 -12.00
CA GLY A 152 -26.74 14.56 -13.33
C GLY A 152 -25.83 15.14 -14.41
N ALA A 153 -24.55 14.76 -14.41
CA ALA A 153 -23.71 14.87 -15.63
C ALA A 153 -22.60 13.80 -15.66
N PHE A 154 -22.95 12.52 -15.51
CA PHE A 154 -22.13 11.44 -16.05
C PHE A 154 -22.52 11.22 -17.52
N GLY A 155 -22.10 12.13 -18.39
CA GLY A 155 -22.26 12.00 -19.84
C GLY A 155 -20.97 12.40 -20.53
N ARG A 156 -20.25 11.42 -21.10
CA ARG A 156 -19.11 11.65 -22.00
C ARG A 156 -19.50 12.66 -23.09
N PRO A 157 -18.71 13.71 -23.35
CA PRO A 157 -18.95 14.57 -24.51
C PRO A 157 -18.63 13.84 -25.82
N LYS A 158 -19.62 13.72 -26.71
CA LYS A 158 -19.41 13.41 -28.13
C LYS A 158 -18.91 14.68 -28.84
N LEU A 159 -17.82 14.52 -29.59
CA LEU A 159 -17.25 15.53 -30.50
C LEU A 159 -18.28 15.93 -31.58
N LYS A 160 -18.42 17.23 -31.84
CA LYS A 160 -18.98 17.76 -33.09
C LYS A 160 -17.98 18.68 -33.78
N ALA A 161 -17.87 18.50 -35.08
CA ALA A 161 -17.01 19.23 -36.01
C ALA A 161 -17.51 20.66 -36.26
N VAL A 162 -16.56 21.56 -36.55
CA VAL A 162 -16.78 22.95 -36.96
C VAL A 162 -16.61 23.05 -38.47
N SER A 163 -17.58 23.68 -39.13
CA SER A 163 -17.45 24.28 -40.47
C SER A 163 -18.26 25.59 -40.50
N GLY A 164 -17.72 26.63 -41.15
CA GLY A 164 -18.45 27.87 -41.40
C GLY A 164 -17.55 29.09 -41.60
N ASP A 165 -17.42 29.47 -42.87
CA ASP A 165 -16.61 30.54 -43.47
C ASP A 165 -17.36 31.90 -43.51
N SER A 166 -16.66 32.97 -43.92
CA SER A 166 -17.12 34.23 -44.55
C SER A 166 -17.04 35.56 -43.75
N THR A 167 -16.06 36.40 -44.13
CA THR A 167 -16.07 37.91 -44.14
C THR A 167 -17.00 38.47 -45.25
N PRO A 168 -17.10 39.78 -45.64
CA PRO A 168 -16.43 41.04 -45.22
C PRO A 168 -17.37 42.30 -45.18
N THR A 169 -16.87 43.51 -44.87
CA THR A 169 -17.26 44.78 -45.59
C THR A 169 -16.39 46.02 -45.28
N GLU A 170 -16.07 46.78 -46.34
CA GLU A 170 -15.41 48.10 -46.42
C GLU A 170 -16.33 49.30 -46.08
N THR A 171 -15.76 50.47 -45.74
CA THR A 171 -16.23 51.78 -46.27
C THR A 171 -15.17 52.91 -46.18
N LYS A 172 -15.24 53.89 -47.10
CA LYS A 172 -14.24 54.93 -47.48
C LYS A 172 -14.55 56.35 -46.94
N ASN A 173 -13.51 57.09 -46.47
CA ASN A 173 -13.03 58.50 -46.69
C ASN A 173 -13.97 59.76 -46.76
N PRO A 174 -13.46 61.05 -46.76
CA PRO A 174 -12.70 61.90 -45.81
C PRO A 174 -13.29 63.38 -45.77
N PRO A 175 -12.56 64.55 -45.78
CA PRO A 175 -11.48 65.17 -44.97
C PRO A 175 -11.83 66.60 -44.40
N GLN A 176 -11.05 67.18 -43.46
CA GLN A 176 -10.80 68.65 -43.39
C GLN A 176 -9.46 68.99 -42.71
N GLU A 177 -8.78 69.99 -43.26
CA GLU A 177 -7.42 70.47 -43.03
C GLU A 177 -7.44 71.81 -42.26
N LYS A 178 -6.56 72.01 -41.26
CA LYS A 178 -6.11 73.34 -40.76
C LYS A 178 -4.86 73.23 -39.87
N GLN A 179 -3.70 73.44 -40.49
CA GLN A 179 -2.51 74.15 -39.99
C GLN A 179 -2.13 74.06 -38.49
N GLN A 180 -1.36 73.03 -38.11
CA GLN A 180 -0.23 73.13 -37.17
C GLN A 180 0.74 71.92 -37.32
N PRO A 181 1.35 71.67 -38.49
CA PRO A 181 1.91 70.35 -38.79
C PRO A 181 3.26 70.03 -38.13
N ASN A 182 3.95 71.00 -37.51
CA ASN A 182 5.32 70.79 -37.04
C ASN A 182 5.42 70.40 -35.55
N ASN A 183 4.54 70.91 -34.69
CA ASN A 183 4.53 70.57 -33.27
C ASN A 183 3.83 69.23 -32.99
N GLU A 184 2.69 68.95 -33.65
CA GLU A 184 2.00 67.66 -33.51
C GLU A 184 2.84 66.50 -34.05
N LEU A 185 3.59 66.72 -35.14
CA LEU A 185 4.49 65.71 -35.70
C LEU A 185 5.69 65.45 -34.77
N GLN A 186 6.27 66.50 -34.16
CA GLN A 186 7.32 66.34 -33.15
C GLN A 186 6.81 65.63 -31.89
N GLU A 187 5.60 65.94 -31.44
CA GLU A 187 4.97 65.26 -30.30
C GLU A 187 4.64 63.80 -30.60
N LEU A 188 4.16 63.51 -31.82
CA LEU A 188 3.90 62.15 -32.29
C LEU A 188 5.20 61.35 -32.40
N VAL A 189 6.28 61.93 -32.93
CA VAL A 189 7.61 61.31 -32.99
C VAL A 189 8.14 61.05 -31.58
N GLY A 190 8.01 61.99 -30.64
CA GLY A 190 8.40 61.80 -29.25
C GLY A 190 7.56 60.73 -28.52
N THR A 191 6.29 60.59 -28.89
CA THR A 191 5.40 59.55 -28.35
C THR A 191 5.73 58.18 -28.93
N LEU A 192 6.01 58.09 -30.23
CA LEU A 192 6.43 56.86 -30.89
C LEU A 192 7.79 56.39 -30.37
N LYS A 193 8.73 57.30 -30.13
CA LYS A 193 10.05 56.99 -29.57
C LYS A 193 9.94 56.41 -28.16
N ARG A 194 9.13 57.01 -27.28
CA ARG A 194 8.83 56.46 -25.94
C ARG A 194 8.16 55.09 -26.02
N LYS A 195 7.21 54.89 -26.95
CA LYS A 195 6.56 53.58 -27.15
C LYS A 195 7.54 52.51 -27.67
N LEU A 196 8.51 52.90 -28.51
CA LEU A 196 9.59 52.04 -28.98
C LEU A 196 10.50 51.62 -27.83
N GLU A 197 10.96 52.58 -27.02
CA GLU A 197 11.81 52.31 -25.84
C GLU A 197 11.11 51.38 -24.83
N VAL A 198 9.81 51.58 -24.57
CA VAL A 198 9.03 50.69 -23.70
C VAL A 198 8.94 49.27 -24.30
N ARG A 199 8.76 49.15 -25.61
CA ARG A 199 8.74 47.84 -26.29
C ARG A 199 10.09 47.14 -26.27
N GLU A 200 11.18 47.88 -26.44
CA GLU A 200 12.54 47.34 -26.38
C GLU A 200 12.87 46.82 -24.98
N MET A 201 12.46 47.53 -23.92
CA MET A 201 12.61 47.03 -22.55
C MET A 201 11.77 45.78 -22.29
N ALA A 202 10.52 45.74 -22.78
CA ALA A 202 9.67 44.56 -22.65
C ALA A 202 10.22 43.35 -23.42
N LEU A 203 10.85 43.56 -24.58
CA LEU A 203 11.53 42.51 -25.33
C LEU A 203 12.72 41.95 -24.56
N LYS A 204 13.59 42.80 -24.02
CA LYS A 204 14.73 42.36 -23.19
C LYS A 204 14.28 41.55 -21.98
N GLN A 205 13.23 42.00 -21.30
CA GLN A 205 12.67 41.28 -20.16
C GLN A 205 12.13 39.90 -20.56
N LYS A 206 11.52 39.79 -21.75
CA LYS A 206 11.06 38.50 -22.29
C LYS A 206 12.21 37.59 -22.73
N GLU A 207 13.30 38.15 -23.25
CA GLU A 207 14.51 37.39 -23.58
C GLU A 207 15.16 36.82 -22.31
N GLU A 208 15.27 37.60 -21.24
CA GLU A 208 15.77 37.14 -19.92
C GLU A 208 14.89 36.04 -19.31
N GLU A 209 13.56 36.20 -19.35
CA GLU A 209 12.63 35.15 -18.93
C GLU A 209 12.81 33.85 -19.73
N LEU A 210 13.08 33.96 -21.03
CA LEU A 210 13.24 32.82 -21.93
C LEU A 210 14.58 32.11 -21.69
N GLU A 211 15.64 32.84 -21.35
CA GLU A 211 16.94 32.30 -20.93
C GLU A 211 16.82 31.51 -19.62
N LEU A 212 16.16 32.10 -18.61
CA LEU A 212 15.86 31.44 -17.33
C LEU A 212 15.01 30.17 -17.49
N LEU A 213 14.07 30.17 -18.44
CA LEU A 213 13.27 28.97 -18.73
C LEU A 213 14.11 27.86 -19.36
N LYS A 214 15.04 28.19 -20.27
CA LYS A 214 15.94 27.21 -20.90
C LYS A 214 16.86 26.55 -19.87
N GLU A 215 17.38 27.32 -18.92
CA GLU A 215 18.23 26.80 -17.84
C GLU A 215 17.49 25.85 -16.89
N ASN A 216 16.18 26.07 -16.68
CA ASN A 216 15.35 25.26 -15.79
C ASN A 216 14.62 24.10 -16.48
N THR A 217 14.64 24.02 -17.81
CA THR A 217 14.08 22.87 -18.54
C THR A 217 15.04 21.70 -18.50
N VAL A 218 14.64 20.63 -17.80
CA VAL A 218 15.30 19.32 -17.90
C VAL A 218 15.36 18.94 -19.39
N PRO A 219 16.55 18.69 -19.96
CA PRO A 219 16.68 18.33 -21.36
C PRO A 219 15.77 17.15 -21.68
N LEU A 220 15.05 17.23 -22.80
CA LEU A 220 14.13 16.17 -23.21
C LEU A 220 14.82 14.80 -23.26
N SER A 221 16.13 14.76 -23.55
CA SER A 221 17.00 13.58 -23.48
C SER A 221 17.06 12.94 -22.08
N LYS A 222 17.18 13.75 -21.03
CA LYS A 222 17.24 13.27 -19.64
C LYS A 222 15.88 12.73 -19.18
N TYR A 223 14.78 13.30 -19.66
CA TYR A 223 13.44 12.75 -19.40
C TYR A 223 13.24 11.40 -20.11
N THR A 224 13.71 11.26 -21.35
CA THR A 224 13.64 9.98 -22.06
C THR A 224 14.47 8.90 -21.37
N GLU A 225 15.70 9.18 -20.94
CA GLU A 225 16.55 8.24 -20.19
C GLU A 225 15.90 7.78 -18.87
N LEU A 226 15.34 8.72 -18.09
CA LEU A 226 14.61 8.39 -16.86
C LEU A 226 13.42 7.48 -17.11
N LYS A 227 12.71 7.68 -18.23
CA LYS A 227 11.56 6.85 -18.62
C LYS A 227 12.01 5.43 -19.01
N THR A 228 13.09 5.30 -19.78
CA THR A 228 13.62 3.98 -20.17
C THR A 228 14.13 3.21 -18.95
N ASN A 229 14.90 3.86 -18.07
CA ASN A 229 15.40 3.24 -16.83
C ASN A 229 14.25 2.80 -15.90
N TYR A 230 13.15 3.55 -15.84
CA TYR A 230 11.97 3.17 -15.07
C TYR A 230 11.29 1.93 -15.68
N GLN A 231 11.17 1.87 -17.00
CA GLN A 231 10.57 0.71 -17.69
C GLN A 231 11.42 -0.55 -17.53
N GLU A 232 12.74 -0.46 -17.65
CA GLU A 232 13.68 -1.57 -17.42
C GLU A 232 13.61 -2.07 -15.97
N SER A 233 13.55 -1.16 -14.99
CA SER A 233 13.33 -1.52 -13.58
C SER A 233 11.98 -2.21 -13.34
N GLU A 234 10.94 -1.88 -14.12
CA GLU A 234 9.62 -2.47 -13.94
C GLU A 234 9.56 -3.88 -14.56
N THR A 235 10.21 -4.11 -15.70
CA THR A 235 10.37 -5.44 -16.27
C THR A 235 11.18 -6.38 -15.37
N ASP A 236 12.24 -5.90 -14.74
CA ASP A 236 13.03 -6.70 -13.79
C ASP A 236 12.22 -7.08 -12.54
N ARG A 237 11.31 -6.21 -12.09
CA ARG A 237 10.39 -6.52 -10.98
C ARG A 237 9.38 -7.59 -11.36
N ILE A 238 8.85 -7.53 -12.59
CA ILE A 238 7.88 -8.52 -13.10
C ILE A 238 8.57 -9.89 -13.24
N MET A 239 9.74 -9.95 -13.87
CA MET A 239 10.47 -11.22 -14.02
C MET A 239 10.87 -11.84 -12.67
N ASN A 240 11.28 -11.01 -11.70
CA ASN A 240 11.56 -11.51 -10.35
C ASN A 240 10.30 -12.01 -9.63
N PHE A 241 9.13 -11.41 -9.90
CA PHE A 241 7.87 -11.86 -9.34
C PHE A 241 7.39 -13.19 -9.95
N GLU A 242 7.51 -13.37 -11.26
CA GLU A 242 7.20 -14.63 -11.94
C GLU A 242 8.11 -15.76 -11.44
N ARG A 243 9.43 -15.51 -11.38
CA ARG A 243 10.40 -16.46 -10.82
C ARG A 243 10.08 -16.80 -9.36
N TYR A 244 9.64 -15.82 -8.58
CA TYR A 244 9.19 -16.05 -7.21
C TYR A 244 7.95 -16.96 -7.17
N GLN A 245 6.99 -16.77 -8.08
CA GLN A 245 5.80 -17.61 -8.16
C GLN A 245 6.15 -19.07 -8.51
N GLU A 246 7.00 -19.30 -9.52
CA GLU A 246 7.44 -20.63 -9.91
C GLU A 246 8.12 -21.38 -8.75
N VAL A 247 9.03 -20.72 -8.04
CA VAL A 247 9.70 -21.31 -6.86
C VAL A 247 8.68 -21.61 -5.76
N ASN A 248 7.71 -20.72 -5.55
CA ASN A 248 6.68 -20.90 -4.54
C ASN A 248 5.73 -22.07 -4.88
N GLU A 249 5.37 -22.25 -6.15
CA GLU A 249 4.57 -23.37 -6.63
C GLU A 249 5.31 -24.71 -6.47
N LYS A 250 6.59 -24.75 -6.88
CA LYS A 250 7.44 -25.92 -6.69
C LYS A 250 7.56 -26.28 -5.21
N TYR A 251 7.76 -25.29 -4.35
CA TYR A 251 7.80 -25.48 -2.90
C TYR A 251 6.48 -26.08 -2.38
N HIS A 252 5.33 -25.57 -2.81
CA HIS A 252 4.04 -26.09 -2.36
C HIS A 252 3.81 -27.54 -2.82
N HIS A 253 4.23 -27.86 -4.04
CA HIS A 253 4.17 -29.23 -4.56
C HIS A 253 5.03 -30.18 -3.72
N GLU A 254 6.31 -29.84 -3.49
CA GLU A 254 7.23 -30.64 -2.67
C GLU A 254 6.71 -30.80 -1.23
N HIS A 255 6.19 -29.73 -0.64
CA HIS A 255 5.61 -29.78 0.70
C HIS A 255 4.39 -30.71 0.77
N SER A 256 3.53 -30.71 -0.26
CA SER A 256 2.41 -31.65 -0.35
C SER A 256 2.87 -33.10 -0.45
N LEU A 257 3.98 -33.38 -1.13
CA LEU A 257 4.55 -34.73 -1.21
C LEU A 257 5.04 -35.20 0.16
N VAL A 258 5.74 -34.34 0.91
CA VAL A 258 6.19 -34.67 2.28
C VAL A 258 5.01 -35.02 3.20
N ILE A 259 3.93 -34.23 3.17
CA ILE A 259 2.72 -34.50 3.96
C ILE A 259 2.11 -35.87 3.61
N ASN A 260 2.10 -36.23 2.32
CA ASN A 260 1.58 -37.52 1.88
C ASN A 260 2.48 -38.67 2.35
N PHE A 261 3.81 -38.53 2.22
CA PHE A 261 4.75 -39.53 2.73
C PHE A 261 4.67 -39.73 4.24
N ASP A 262 4.53 -38.65 5.02
CA ASP A 262 4.34 -38.75 6.48
C ASP A 262 3.07 -39.53 6.83
N ARG A 263 1.98 -39.30 6.09
CA ARG A 263 0.73 -40.05 6.28
C ARG A 263 0.91 -41.54 5.96
N GLU A 264 1.60 -41.87 4.88
CA GLU A 264 1.92 -43.26 4.52
C GLU A 264 2.81 -43.93 5.56
N LEU A 265 3.80 -43.20 6.09
CA LEU A 265 4.68 -43.66 7.16
C LEU A 265 3.88 -43.95 8.44
N GLN A 266 2.97 -43.07 8.84
CA GLN A 266 2.09 -43.29 9.99
C GLN A 266 1.19 -44.52 9.79
N ASN A 267 0.62 -44.67 8.59
CA ASN A 267 -0.22 -45.82 8.26
C ASN A 267 0.58 -47.14 8.34
N THR A 268 1.79 -47.17 7.79
CA THR A 268 2.65 -48.36 7.82
C THR A 268 3.12 -48.69 9.24
N GLN A 269 3.46 -47.68 10.05
CA GLN A 269 3.78 -47.85 11.47
C GLN A 269 2.62 -48.47 12.26
N GLU A 270 1.38 -48.01 12.00
CA GLU A 270 0.19 -48.56 12.64
C GLU A 270 -0.07 -50.02 12.23
N GLN A 271 0.13 -50.36 10.95
CA GLN A 271 0.03 -51.76 10.51
C GLN A 271 1.10 -52.64 11.16
N LEU A 272 2.35 -52.17 11.25
CA LEU A 272 3.42 -52.89 11.95
C LEU A 272 3.10 -53.10 13.42
N ARG A 273 2.51 -52.10 14.09
CA ARG A 273 2.05 -52.21 15.48
C ARG A 273 1.02 -53.33 15.63
N LYS A 274 0.00 -53.37 14.77
CA LYS A 274 -1.02 -54.43 14.77
C LYS A 274 -0.44 -55.83 14.59
N VAL A 275 0.52 -55.98 13.67
CA VAL A 275 1.21 -57.28 13.44
C VAL A 275 2.03 -57.69 14.65
N ARG A 276 2.75 -56.76 15.29
CA ARG A 276 3.48 -57.03 16.54
C ARG A 276 2.56 -57.47 17.66
N ASP A 277 1.43 -56.77 17.84
CA ASP A 277 0.43 -57.12 18.86
C ASP A 277 -0.17 -58.51 18.60
N TYR A 278 -0.42 -58.86 17.33
CA TYR A 278 -0.89 -60.19 16.94
C TYR A 278 0.15 -61.27 17.26
N ASN A 279 1.40 -61.09 16.82
CA ASN A 279 2.48 -62.05 17.10
C ASN A 279 2.68 -62.26 18.60
N ALA A 280 2.63 -61.19 19.41
CA ALA A 280 2.75 -61.28 20.86
C ALA A 280 1.63 -62.14 21.49
N ARG A 281 0.40 -62.07 20.96
CA ARG A 281 -0.70 -62.97 21.40
C ARG A 281 -0.42 -64.42 21.03
N CYS A 282 -0.04 -64.69 19.79
CA CYS A 282 0.30 -66.05 19.35
C CYS A 282 1.48 -66.64 20.13
N THR A 283 2.48 -65.84 20.50
CA THR A 283 3.59 -66.29 21.36
C THR A 283 3.09 -66.73 22.74
N LYS A 284 2.22 -65.94 23.38
CA LYS A 284 1.62 -66.31 24.67
C LYS A 284 0.76 -67.57 24.59
N GLU A 285 -0.04 -67.70 23.53
CA GLU A 285 -0.85 -68.92 23.29
C GLU A 285 0.05 -70.15 23.10
N ASN A 286 1.12 -70.03 22.33
CA ASN A 286 2.09 -71.12 22.14
C ASN A 286 2.79 -71.51 23.45
N GLU A 287 3.16 -70.54 24.30
CA GLU A 287 3.72 -70.81 25.64
C GLU A 287 2.71 -71.53 26.53
N HIS A 288 1.45 -71.12 26.51
CA HIS A 288 0.38 -71.77 27.26
C HIS A 288 0.13 -73.22 26.78
N LEU A 289 0.06 -73.45 25.46
CA LEU A 289 -0.07 -74.79 24.89
C LEU A 289 1.12 -75.69 25.23
N LYS A 290 2.35 -75.15 25.20
CA LYS A 290 3.54 -75.89 25.66
C LYS A 290 3.43 -76.29 27.13
N ALA A 291 2.95 -75.39 27.99
CA ALA A 291 2.75 -75.70 29.41
C ALA A 291 1.70 -76.80 29.62
N LEU A 292 0.56 -76.73 28.91
CA LEU A 292 -0.47 -77.79 28.93
C LEU A 292 0.11 -79.14 28.49
N LEU A 293 0.86 -79.17 27.39
CA LEU A 293 1.48 -80.39 26.87
C LEU A 293 2.43 -81.03 27.90
N VAL A 294 3.23 -80.22 28.60
CA VAL A 294 4.12 -80.71 29.66
C VAL A 294 3.32 -81.33 30.81
N MET A 295 2.20 -80.74 31.23
CA MET A 295 1.34 -81.32 32.26
C MET A 295 0.75 -82.66 31.83
N TYR A 296 0.15 -82.74 30.63
CA TYR A 296 -0.45 -83.97 30.11
C TYR A 296 0.57 -85.11 29.91
N MET A 297 1.78 -84.80 29.46
CA MET A 297 2.83 -85.80 29.22
C MET A 297 3.61 -86.18 30.49
N GLY A 298 3.57 -85.35 31.53
CA GLY A 298 4.27 -85.57 32.80
C GLY A 298 3.57 -86.54 33.75
N GLU A 299 2.25 -86.68 33.64
CA GLU A 299 1.43 -87.55 34.51
C GLU A 299 1.51 -89.06 34.18
N GLY A 300 2.29 -89.45 33.16
CA GLY A 300 2.46 -90.85 32.73
C GLY A 300 3.67 -91.59 33.33
N LYS A 301 4.30 -91.05 34.37
CA LYS A 301 5.44 -91.69 35.07
C LYS A 301 5.14 -91.90 36.56
N GLU A 302 4.20 -92.78 36.85
CA GLU A 302 4.12 -93.52 38.12
C GLU A 302 3.92 -95.01 37.82
#